data_AF-A0A8I1B3Z6-F1
#
_entry.id   AF-A0A8I1B3Z6-F1
#
_cell.length_a   1.000
_cell.length_b   1.000
_cell.length_c   1.000
_cell.angle_alpha   90.00
_cell.angle_beta   90.00
_cell.angle_gamma   90.00
#
_symmetry.space_group_name_H-M   'P 1'
#
loop_
_entity.id
_entity.type
_entity.pdbx_description
1 polymer ?
#
loop_
_entity_poly.entity_id
_entity_poly.type
_entity_poly.pdbx_seq_one_letter_code
_entity_poly.pdbx_strand_id
1 'polypeptide(L)'
;MSMRPLLRRWILAIALVASCFSFSAPADAGQCVGRFANPITDICWECAFPMAIGSVTFLNMGQDDTPNPGGFLCFCSGTFGVKFSFWEPIRRVDVTRSPYCFVSLGGISLNPGIHAPEGEVREQKDDTKQSFYQVHWYTDPVMYYTEILLDDPCMETGSFDVAYMTEVDPTWSDDDLTMLLEPETYLFGSPIAQAACAGDCVLSSLGFGSNLLFWCAGCNGSIYPFNGHVQAHVSAIQASSLLVERMTAKLHREGLMWGTTGDGAMCGYYLQPVMDKTQYKYTMLYPVAQTDQINGQCCQPYGRTSALWGAGKMIPYTGEDFAYEIFRKRNCCMGANLGDLPQ
;
A
#
# COMPACT_ATOMS: atom_id res chain seq x y z
N MET A 1 -68.30 33.21 9.17
CA MET A 1 -67.15 32.80 10.01
C MET A 1 -65.98 32.41 9.11
N SER A 2 -64.89 33.18 9.12
CA SER A 2 -63.75 32.97 8.22
C SER A 2 -62.87 31.82 8.74
N MET A 3 -62.85 30.70 8.02
CA MET A 3 -62.15 29.45 8.38
C MET A 3 -60.64 29.48 8.08
N ARG A 4 -60.15 30.56 7.46
CA ARG A 4 -58.77 30.74 6.97
C ARG A 4 -57.68 30.90 8.06
N PRO A 5 -57.91 31.56 9.22
CA PRO A 5 -56.85 31.77 10.20
C PRO A 5 -56.57 30.52 11.07
N LEU A 6 -57.56 29.65 11.24
CA LEU A 6 -57.40 28.37 11.94
C LEU A 6 -56.54 27.41 11.12
N LEU A 7 -56.83 27.25 9.82
CA LEU A 7 -56.06 26.36 8.93
C LEU A 7 -54.57 26.74 8.88
N ARG A 8 -54.25 28.04 8.84
CA ARG A 8 -52.87 28.54 8.83
C ARG A 8 -52.11 28.24 10.12
N ARG A 9 -52.78 28.24 11.27
CA ARG A 9 -52.19 27.88 12.56
C ARG A 9 -51.91 26.37 12.67
N TRP A 10 -52.80 25.54 12.13
CA TRP A 10 -52.57 24.10 12.07
C TRP A 10 -51.42 23.73 11.13
N ILE A 11 -51.31 24.39 9.96
CA ILE A 11 -50.19 24.16 9.02
C ILE A 11 -48.85 24.57 9.65
N LEU A 12 -48.80 25.71 10.36
CA LEU A 12 -47.58 26.14 11.06
C LEU A 12 -47.19 25.19 12.21
N ALA A 13 -48.17 24.67 12.97
CA ALA A 13 -47.90 23.71 14.03
C ALA A 13 -47.40 22.36 13.49
N ILE A 14 -47.96 21.87 12.37
CA ILE A 14 -47.51 20.64 11.72
C ILE A 14 -46.10 20.80 11.15
N ALA A 15 -45.78 21.96 10.56
CA ALA A 15 -44.42 22.25 10.06
C ALA A 15 -43.38 22.31 11.19
N LEU A 16 -43.75 22.84 12.36
CA LEU A 16 -42.86 22.96 13.51
C LEU A 16 -42.63 21.61 14.23
N VAL A 17 -43.64 20.74 14.24
CA VAL A 17 -43.51 19.35 14.73
C VAL A 17 -42.70 18.51 13.74
N ALA A 18 -42.88 18.71 12.42
CA ALA A 18 -42.09 18.03 11.40
C ALA A 18 -40.59 18.43 11.44
N SER A 19 -40.25 19.64 11.87
CA SER A 19 -38.85 20.05 12.06
C SER A 19 -38.22 19.52 13.36
N CYS A 20 -39.03 19.04 14.31
CA CYS A 20 -38.53 18.36 15.52
C CYS A 20 -38.36 16.85 15.33
N PHE A 21 -38.94 16.28 14.26
CA PHE A 21 -38.77 14.88 13.85
C PHE A 21 -37.65 14.70 12.82
N SER A 22 -36.67 15.60 12.78
CA SER A 22 -35.38 15.31 12.18
C SER A 22 -34.71 14.24 13.04
N PHE A 23 -34.95 12.97 12.69
CA PHE A 23 -34.11 11.87 13.13
C PHE A 23 -32.67 12.25 12.79
N SER A 24 -31.90 12.61 13.81
CA SER A 24 -30.45 12.50 13.76
C SER A 24 -30.18 11.01 13.58
N ALA A 25 -29.99 10.58 12.33
CA ALA A 25 -29.40 9.28 12.10
C ALA A 25 -28.07 9.27 12.86
N PRO A 26 -27.78 8.26 13.70
CA PRO A 26 -26.41 8.05 14.10
C PRO A 26 -25.59 7.97 12.80
N ALA A 27 -24.44 8.66 12.75
CA ALA A 27 -23.46 8.36 11.74
C ALA A 27 -23.10 6.88 11.94
N ASP A 28 -23.64 6.02 11.09
CA ASP A 28 -23.30 4.60 11.06
C ASP A 28 -21.79 4.57 10.84
N ALA A 29 -21.05 4.01 11.79
CA ALA A 29 -19.64 3.72 11.62
C ALA A 29 -19.50 3.02 10.27
N GLY A 30 -18.63 3.54 9.40
CA GLY A 30 -18.57 3.15 7.99
C GLY A 30 -18.68 1.64 7.84
N GLN A 31 -19.74 1.19 7.15
CA GLN A 31 -20.00 -0.24 6.97
C GLN A 31 -18.72 -0.89 6.46
N CYS A 32 -18.27 -1.94 7.15
CA CYS A 32 -17.12 -2.70 6.68
C CYS A 32 -17.51 -3.40 5.38
N VAL A 33 -17.17 -2.77 4.26
CA VAL A 33 -17.46 -3.27 2.93
C VAL A 33 -16.14 -3.57 2.26
N GLY A 34 -16.06 -4.75 1.66
CA GLY A 34 -14.87 -5.18 0.96
C GLY A 34 -15.19 -6.24 -0.06
N ARG A 35 -14.20 -6.57 -0.87
CA ARG A 35 -14.27 -7.62 -1.87
C ARG A 35 -12.92 -8.29 -1.94
N PHE A 36 -12.91 -9.62 -1.84
CA PHE A 36 -11.70 -10.37 -2.15
C PHE A 36 -11.38 -10.20 -3.63
N ALA A 37 -10.15 -9.76 -3.93
CA ALA A 37 -9.71 -9.52 -5.28
C ALA A 37 -9.66 -10.83 -6.08
N ASN A 38 -10.24 -10.83 -7.28
CA ASN A 38 -10.12 -11.97 -8.18
C ASN A 38 -8.69 -12.05 -8.73
N PRO A 39 -7.91 -13.12 -8.46
CA PRO A 39 -6.53 -13.23 -8.90
C PRO A 39 -6.33 -13.15 -10.42
N ILE A 40 -7.38 -13.46 -11.20
CA ILE A 40 -7.30 -13.46 -12.67
C ILE A 40 -7.59 -12.08 -13.25
N THR A 41 -8.61 -11.38 -12.73
CA THR A 41 -9.13 -10.16 -13.37
C THR A 41 -8.75 -8.88 -12.66
N ASP A 42 -8.55 -8.91 -11.34
CA ASP A 42 -8.38 -7.69 -10.54
C ASP A 42 -6.91 -7.34 -10.32
N ILE A 43 -6.01 -8.31 -10.49
CA ILE A 43 -4.56 -8.10 -10.44
C ILE A 43 -4.06 -7.74 -11.83
N CYS A 44 -3.34 -6.62 -11.93
CA CYS A 44 -2.65 -6.32 -13.17
C CYS A 44 -1.35 -7.14 -13.29
N TRP A 45 -1.41 -8.27 -13.98
CA TRP A 45 -0.26 -9.15 -14.19
C TRP A 45 0.88 -8.53 -14.99
N GLU A 46 0.61 -7.44 -15.72
CA GLU A 46 1.69 -6.71 -16.39
C GLU A 46 2.71 -6.15 -15.41
N CYS A 47 2.32 -5.91 -14.15
CA CYS A 47 3.22 -5.45 -13.09
C CYS A 47 4.34 -6.45 -12.77
N ALA A 48 4.19 -7.72 -13.15
CA ALA A 48 5.24 -8.74 -13.03
C ALA A 48 6.41 -8.52 -14.01
N PHE A 49 6.20 -7.67 -15.01
CA PHE A 49 7.21 -7.25 -15.98
C PHE A 49 7.87 -5.92 -15.56
N PRO A 50 9.10 -5.67 -16.02
CA PRO A 50 9.90 -6.50 -16.92
C PRO A 50 10.53 -7.74 -16.27
N MET A 51 10.78 -8.76 -17.10
CA MET A 51 11.58 -9.94 -16.74
C MET A 51 12.91 -9.91 -17.51
N ALA A 52 13.99 -10.22 -16.81
CA ALA A 52 15.35 -10.20 -17.34
C ALA A 52 16.12 -11.47 -16.96
N ILE A 53 17.01 -11.88 -17.85
CA ILE A 53 18.05 -12.88 -17.58
C ILE A 53 19.40 -12.18 -17.72
N GLY A 54 20.14 -12.11 -16.62
CA GLY A 54 21.32 -11.26 -16.50
C GLY A 54 20.99 -9.80 -16.75
N SER A 55 21.77 -9.15 -17.62
CA SER A 55 21.55 -7.76 -18.02
C SER A 55 20.57 -7.59 -19.18
N VAL A 56 20.00 -8.68 -19.73
CA VAL A 56 19.13 -8.63 -20.90
C VAL A 56 17.68 -8.81 -20.48
N THR A 57 16.90 -7.75 -20.64
CA THR A 57 15.44 -7.78 -20.50
C THR A 57 14.83 -8.46 -21.73
N PHE A 58 14.15 -9.58 -21.54
CA PHE A 58 13.54 -10.34 -22.64
C PHE A 58 12.04 -10.05 -22.79
N LEU A 59 11.37 -9.62 -21.71
CA LEU A 59 9.97 -9.17 -21.72
C LEU A 59 9.87 -7.86 -20.94
N ASN A 60 9.57 -6.76 -21.63
CA ASN A 60 9.48 -5.43 -20.99
C ASN A 60 8.04 -4.97 -20.74
N MET A 61 7.13 -5.24 -21.68
CA MET A 61 5.71 -4.82 -21.60
C MET A 61 5.48 -3.33 -21.30
N GLY A 62 6.47 -2.46 -21.57
CA GLY A 62 6.37 -1.01 -21.33
C GLY A 62 6.39 -0.61 -19.85
N GLN A 63 6.72 -1.54 -18.95
CA GLN A 63 6.75 -1.29 -17.51
C GLN A 63 8.10 -0.72 -17.07
N ASP A 64 8.08 0.11 -16.03
CA ASP A 64 9.29 0.66 -15.44
C ASP A 64 10.16 -0.43 -14.80
N ASP A 65 11.47 -0.37 -14.96
CA ASP A 65 12.41 -1.25 -14.25
C ASP A 65 13.42 -0.47 -13.41
N THR A 66 14.02 -1.17 -12.47
CA THR A 66 15.27 -0.74 -11.84
C THR A 66 16.47 -1.46 -12.48
N PRO A 67 17.71 -0.97 -12.27
CA PRO A 67 18.89 -1.63 -12.82
C PRO A 67 19.02 -3.10 -12.36
N ASN A 68 19.23 -4.01 -13.32
CA ASN A 68 19.50 -5.42 -13.05
C ASN A 68 21.00 -5.65 -12.80
N PRO A 69 21.38 -6.60 -11.93
CA PRO A 69 22.78 -6.92 -11.67
C PRO A 69 23.47 -7.39 -12.95
N GLY A 70 24.73 -6.97 -13.13
CA GLY A 70 25.50 -7.29 -14.33
C GLY A 70 25.90 -8.76 -14.42
N GLY A 71 26.17 -9.24 -15.64
CA GLY A 71 26.60 -10.61 -15.91
C GLY A 71 25.43 -11.60 -16.06
N PHE A 72 25.72 -12.78 -16.58
CA PHE A 72 24.72 -13.80 -16.90
C PHE A 72 24.68 -14.95 -15.89
N LEU A 73 25.84 -15.36 -15.39
CA LEU A 73 25.99 -16.51 -14.50
C LEU A 73 26.03 -16.09 -13.03
N CYS A 74 25.56 -16.97 -12.17
CA CYS A 74 25.64 -16.84 -10.72
C CYS A 74 26.00 -18.18 -10.08
N PHE A 75 26.63 -18.08 -8.90
CA PHE A 75 27.03 -19.23 -8.10
C PHE A 75 26.66 -18.99 -6.65
N CYS A 76 25.82 -19.86 -6.10
CA CYS A 76 25.29 -19.77 -4.75
C CYS A 76 25.46 -21.11 -4.04
N SER A 77 26.44 -21.24 -3.14
CA SER A 77 26.63 -22.39 -2.24
C SER A 77 26.28 -23.78 -2.83
N GLY A 78 26.74 -24.08 -4.05
CA GLY A 78 26.49 -25.35 -4.74
C GLY A 78 25.47 -25.31 -5.89
N THR A 79 24.72 -24.22 -6.02
CA THR A 79 23.85 -23.94 -7.17
C THR A 79 24.61 -23.13 -8.21
N PHE A 80 24.69 -23.66 -9.43
CA PHE A 80 25.18 -22.92 -10.60
C PHE A 80 23.99 -22.59 -11.50
N GLY A 81 23.84 -21.32 -11.84
CA GLY A 81 22.65 -20.85 -12.50
C GLY A 81 22.85 -19.58 -13.32
N VAL A 82 21.72 -19.09 -13.80
CA VAL A 82 21.59 -17.82 -14.49
C VAL A 82 20.97 -16.78 -13.56
N LYS A 83 21.40 -15.53 -13.69
CA LYS A 83 20.78 -14.42 -12.98
C LYS A 83 19.38 -14.21 -13.55
N PHE A 84 18.35 -14.31 -12.74
CA PHE A 84 16.97 -14.02 -13.13
C PHE A 84 16.46 -12.82 -12.33
N SER A 85 15.72 -11.94 -13.00
CA SER A 85 15.15 -10.74 -12.39
C SER A 85 13.72 -10.55 -12.87
N PHE A 86 12.79 -10.42 -11.94
CA PHE A 86 11.36 -10.27 -12.23
C PHE A 86 10.67 -9.57 -11.06
N TRP A 87 9.38 -9.25 -11.23
CA TRP A 87 8.55 -8.66 -10.19
C TRP A 87 7.51 -9.68 -9.73
N GLU A 88 7.45 -9.95 -8.41
CA GLU A 88 6.51 -10.89 -7.80
C GLU A 88 5.47 -10.15 -6.95
N PRO A 89 4.17 -10.47 -7.07
CA PRO A 89 3.16 -10.05 -6.11
C PRO A 89 3.36 -10.86 -4.82
N ILE A 90 3.61 -10.17 -3.70
CA ILE A 90 4.01 -10.84 -2.46
C ILE A 90 3.16 -10.48 -1.26
N ARG A 91 2.54 -9.30 -1.26
CA ARG A 91 1.91 -8.73 -0.07
C ARG A 91 0.71 -7.93 -0.52
N ARG A 92 -0.37 -8.08 0.24
CA ARG A 92 -1.56 -7.28 0.10
C ARG A 92 -1.69 -6.37 1.32
N VAL A 93 -2.23 -5.18 1.13
CA VAL A 93 -2.39 -4.20 2.21
C VAL A 93 -3.77 -3.57 2.13
N ASP A 94 -4.51 -3.68 3.22
CA ASP A 94 -5.75 -2.93 3.39
C ASP A 94 -5.47 -1.65 4.16
N VAL A 95 -6.06 -0.54 3.72
CA VAL A 95 -6.06 0.73 4.43
C VAL A 95 -7.51 1.09 4.71
N THR A 96 -7.88 1.11 5.98
CA THR A 96 -9.28 1.19 6.40
C THR A 96 -9.48 2.24 7.47
N ARG A 97 -10.68 2.82 7.53
CA ARG A 97 -11.05 3.73 8.62
C ARG A 97 -11.67 2.99 9.79
N SER A 98 -12.47 1.98 9.50
CA SER A 98 -13.11 1.17 10.54
C SER A 98 -12.10 0.16 11.09
N PRO A 99 -11.78 0.19 12.40
CA PRO A 99 -10.81 -0.73 12.97
C PRO A 99 -11.31 -2.17 12.85
N TYR A 100 -10.37 -3.09 12.63
CA TYR A 100 -10.65 -4.51 12.43
C TYR A 100 -11.51 -4.82 11.20
N CYS A 101 -11.61 -3.91 10.23
CA CYS A 101 -12.29 -4.15 8.97
C CYS A 101 -11.34 -4.72 7.91
N PHE A 102 -11.57 -5.96 7.47
CA PHE A 102 -10.71 -6.63 6.50
C PHE A 102 -11.34 -6.55 5.10
N VAL A 103 -10.98 -5.51 4.34
CA VAL A 103 -11.50 -5.22 3.00
C VAL A 103 -11.13 -6.33 2.02
N SER A 104 -9.87 -6.78 2.06
CA SER A 104 -9.37 -7.86 1.22
C SER A 104 -9.98 -9.21 1.54
N LEU A 105 -10.54 -9.41 2.73
CA LEU A 105 -11.26 -10.63 3.12
C LEU A 105 -12.77 -10.56 2.84
N GLY A 106 -13.20 -9.62 1.99
CA GLY A 106 -14.62 -9.45 1.64
C GLY A 106 -15.40 -8.57 2.61
N GLY A 107 -14.72 -7.70 3.37
CA GLY A 107 -15.37 -6.79 4.32
C GLY A 107 -15.82 -7.47 5.61
N ILE A 108 -15.09 -8.50 6.06
CA ILE A 108 -15.37 -9.10 7.36
C ILE A 108 -14.77 -8.24 8.47
N SER A 109 -15.48 -8.12 9.58
CA SER A 109 -14.94 -7.47 10.79
C SER A 109 -14.47 -8.54 11.78
N LEU A 110 -13.19 -8.50 12.15
CA LEU A 110 -12.57 -9.44 13.10
C LEU A 110 -12.10 -8.68 14.34
N ASN A 111 -13.04 -8.25 15.19
CA ASN A 111 -12.72 -7.51 16.41
C ASN A 111 -12.48 -8.48 17.59
N PRO A 112 -11.24 -8.59 18.11
CA PRO A 112 -10.92 -9.44 19.26
C PRO A 112 -11.32 -8.82 20.62
N GLY A 113 -11.92 -7.62 20.63
CA GLY A 113 -12.32 -6.87 21.83
C GLY A 113 -11.25 -5.92 22.36
N ILE A 114 -10.18 -5.66 21.60
CA ILE A 114 -9.16 -4.66 21.91
C ILE A 114 -9.65 -3.31 21.36
N HIS A 115 -9.40 -2.22 22.09
CA HIS A 115 -9.79 -0.89 21.62
C HIS A 115 -8.74 -0.36 20.65
N ALA A 116 -9.19 0.08 19.47
CA ALA A 116 -8.39 0.78 18.49
C ALA A 116 -9.14 2.04 18.01
N PRO A 117 -8.42 3.15 17.73
CA PRO A 117 -9.06 4.36 17.25
C PRO A 117 -9.62 4.18 15.84
N GLU A 118 -10.74 4.85 15.59
CA GLU A 118 -11.34 4.93 14.26
C GLU A 118 -10.58 5.93 13.38
N GLY A 119 -10.48 5.60 12.10
CA GLY A 119 -9.95 6.45 11.06
C GLY A 119 -10.86 7.64 10.80
N GLU A 120 -10.24 8.80 10.64
CA GLU A 120 -10.95 10.06 10.45
C GLU A 120 -10.18 10.96 9.50
N VAL A 121 -10.91 11.88 8.87
CA VAL A 121 -10.33 13.00 8.12
C VAL A 121 -10.79 14.27 8.80
N ARG A 122 -9.87 15.02 9.39
CA ARG A 122 -10.14 16.28 10.10
C ARG A 122 -9.59 17.46 9.31
N GLU A 123 -10.40 18.51 9.18
CA GLU A 123 -9.94 19.80 8.70
C GLU A 123 -9.40 20.63 9.87
N GLN A 124 -8.22 21.22 9.70
CA GLN A 124 -7.60 22.12 10.65
C GLN A 124 -8.06 23.56 10.42
N LYS A 125 -7.75 24.45 11.39
CA LYS A 125 -8.09 25.88 11.32
C LYS A 125 -7.45 26.61 10.13
N ASP A 126 -6.33 26.11 9.64
CA ASP A 126 -5.57 26.67 8.52
C ASP A 126 -6.00 26.08 7.16
N ASP A 127 -7.19 25.44 7.09
CA ASP A 127 -7.77 24.81 5.90
C ASP A 127 -6.97 23.60 5.36
N THR A 128 -5.93 23.17 6.10
CA THR A 128 -5.21 21.93 5.84
C THR A 128 -6.01 20.75 6.39
N LYS A 129 -5.90 19.59 5.74
CA LYS A 129 -6.56 18.35 6.18
C LYS A 129 -5.53 17.38 6.73
N GLN A 130 -5.88 16.73 7.83
CA GLN A 130 -5.14 15.62 8.42
C GLN A 130 -6.02 14.38 8.41
N SER A 131 -5.43 13.19 8.32
CA SER A 131 -6.20 11.96 8.34
C SER A 131 -5.50 10.83 9.07
N PHE A 132 -6.28 9.95 9.67
CA PHE A 132 -5.82 8.72 10.30
C PHE A 132 -6.50 7.51 9.64
N TYR A 133 -5.74 6.43 9.42
CA TYR A 133 -6.29 5.15 8.97
C TYR A 133 -5.56 3.99 9.65
N GLN A 134 -6.24 2.84 9.74
CA GLN A 134 -5.67 1.56 10.12
C GLN A 134 -5.19 0.80 8.89
N VAL A 135 -4.20 -0.07 9.09
CA VAL A 135 -3.58 -0.88 8.04
C VAL A 135 -3.55 -2.35 8.45
N HIS A 136 -4.02 -3.21 7.55
CA HIS A 136 -3.86 -4.66 7.68
C HIS A 136 -2.88 -5.16 6.62
N TRP A 137 -1.82 -5.83 7.06
CA TRP A 137 -0.79 -6.36 6.19
C TRP A 137 -0.96 -7.86 6.01
N TYR A 138 -1.01 -8.30 4.76
CA TYR A 138 -1.19 -9.71 4.41
C TYR A 138 0.05 -10.23 3.69
N THR A 139 0.36 -11.49 3.94
CA THR A 139 1.23 -12.28 3.08
C THR A 139 0.38 -12.78 1.92
N ASP A 140 0.72 -12.44 0.68
CA ASP A 140 -0.06 -12.81 -0.51
C ASP A 140 0.86 -13.20 -1.69
N PRO A 141 1.54 -14.36 -1.63
CA PRO A 141 2.36 -14.85 -2.73
C PRO A 141 1.47 -15.46 -3.82
N VAL A 142 0.69 -14.61 -4.52
CA VAL A 142 -0.33 -15.02 -5.51
C VAL A 142 0.26 -15.94 -6.56
N MET A 143 1.44 -15.60 -7.06
CA MET A 143 2.12 -16.35 -8.12
C MET A 143 2.47 -17.79 -7.69
N TYR A 144 2.74 -18.01 -6.40
CA TYR A 144 3.09 -19.32 -5.85
C TYR A 144 1.84 -20.19 -5.66
N TYR A 145 0.84 -19.72 -4.90
CA TYR A 145 -0.33 -20.57 -4.60
C TYR A 145 -1.27 -20.79 -5.79
N THR A 146 -1.16 -19.97 -6.86
CA THR A 146 -1.89 -20.20 -8.12
C THR A 146 -1.10 -21.06 -9.12
N GLU A 147 0.14 -21.46 -8.78
CA GLU A 147 1.03 -22.27 -9.62
C GLU A 147 1.21 -21.73 -11.05
N ILE A 148 1.18 -20.39 -11.22
CA ILE A 148 1.30 -19.75 -12.54
C ILE A 148 2.71 -19.94 -13.12
N LEU A 149 3.72 -19.95 -12.25
CA LEU A 149 5.08 -20.34 -12.58
C LEU A 149 5.42 -21.62 -11.82
N LEU A 150 6.14 -22.53 -12.49
CA LEU A 150 6.70 -23.74 -11.85
C LEU A 150 7.45 -23.33 -10.59
N ASP A 151 7.32 -24.13 -9.52
CA ASP A 151 7.96 -23.93 -8.21
C ASP A 151 9.47 -23.68 -8.34
N ASP A 152 9.83 -22.41 -8.51
CA ASP A 152 11.20 -21.97 -8.68
C ASP A 152 11.76 -21.57 -7.30
N PRO A 153 12.98 -21.99 -6.95
CA PRO A 153 13.61 -21.60 -5.68
C PRO A 153 13.76 -20.08 -5.49
N CYS A 154 13.56 -19.29 -6.55
CA CYS A 154 13.64 -17.84 -6.49
C CYS A 154 12.37 -17.13 -6.00
N MET A 155 11.20 -17.77 -6.09
CA MET A 155 9.93 -17.17 -5.70
C MET A 155 9.71 -17.23 -4.19
N GLU A 156 8.99 -16.25 -3.65
CA GLU A 156 8.46 -16.34 -2.29
C GLU A 156 7.41 -17.47 -2.22
N THR A 157 7.64 -18.43 -1.32
CA THR A 157 6.70 -19.51 -1.04
C THR A 157 5.83 -19.15 0.16
N GLY A 158 4.57 -19.60 0.18
CA GLY A 158 3.68 -19.38 1.31
C GLY A 158 2.20 -19.45 0.95
N SER A 159 1.36 -19.23 1.96
CA SER A 159 -0.09 -19.12 1.82
C SER A 159 -0.55 -17.69 2.04
N PHE A 160 -1.77 -17.39 1.59
CA PHE A 160 -2.44 -16.14 1.93
C PHE A 160 -2.78 -16.10 3.42
N ASP A 161 -2.27 -15.11 4.16
CA ASP A 161 -2.47 -14.98 5.61
C ASP A 161 -2.37 -13.51 6.08
N VAL A 162 -2.96 -13.20 7.23
CA VAL A 162 -2.84 -11.90 7.91
C VAL A 162 -1.54 -11.88 8.72
N ALA A 163 -0.58 -11.07 8.28
CA ALA A 163 0.73 -11.00 8.92
C ALA A 163 0.84 -9.87 9.96
N TYR A 164 0.10 -8.77 9.80
CA TYR A 164 0.10 -7.65 10.77
C TYR A 164 -1.24 -6.93 10.81
N MET A 165 -1.64 -6.48 11.99
CA MET A 165 -2.83 -5.64 12.21
C MET A 165 -2.42 -4.43 13.05
N THR A 166 -2.60 -3.21 12.54
CA THR A 166 -2.15 -2.02 13.25
C THR A 166 -2.98 -1.68 14.48
N GLU A 167 -4.20 -2.20 14.59
CA GLU A 167 -5.08 -2.04 15.75
C GLU A 167 -4.53 -2.67 17.03
N VAL A 168 -3.66 -3.67 16.91
CA VAL A 168 -3.02 -4.35 18.04
C VAL A 168 -1.69 -3.68 18.41
N ASP A 169 -1.15 -2.84 17.53
CA ASP A 169 0.11 -2.15 17.74
C ASP A 169 -0.12 -0.74 18.30
N PRO A 170 0.25 -0.48 19.57
CA PRO A 170 0.03 0.81 20.19
C PRO A 170 0.82 1.93 19.51
N THR A 171 1.95 1.61 18.86
CA THR A 171 2.80 2.61 18.19
C THR A 171 2.18 3.14 16.91
N TRP A 172 1.19 2.46 16.33
CA TRP A 172 0.53 2.94 15.11
C TRP A 172 -0.38 4.14 15.34
N SER A 173 -0.97 4.23 16.53
CA SER A 173 -1.96 5.28 16.85
C SER A 173 -1.40 6.41 17.72
N ASP A 174 -0.32 6.13 18.46
CA ASP A 174 0.26 7.04 19.45
C ASP A 174 1.58 7.63 18.91
N ASP A 175 1.54 8.92 18.58
CA ASP A 175 2.69 9.66 18.07
C ASP A 175 3.87 9.63 19.07
N ASP A 176 3.62 9.71 20.38
CA ASP A 176 4.68 9.74 21.40
C ASP A 176 5.40 8.39 21.49
N LEU A 177 4.64 7.28 21.43
CA LEU A 177 5.22 5.93 21.37
C LEU A 177 5.98 5.71 20.08
N THR A 178 5.47 6.22 18.95
CA THR A 178 6.20 6.15 17.68
C THR A 178 7.53 6.89 17.82
N MET A 179 7.52 8.13 18.30
CA MET A 179 8.71 8.98 18.44
C MET A 179 9.79 8.38 19.36
N LEU A 180 9.40 7.55 20.33
CA LEU A 180 10.35 6.81 21.16
C LEU A 180 11.14 5.76 20.36
N LEU A 181 10.50 5.09 19.40
CA LEU A 181 11.13 4.10 18.53
C LEU A 181 11.91 4.74 17.38
N GLU A 182 11.48 5.90 16.91
CA GLU A 182 12.03 6.63 15.76
C GLU A 182 12.36 8.10 16.10
N PRO A 183 13.44 8.34 16.88
CA PRO A 183 13.85 9.70 17.21
C PRO A 183 14.33 10.52 16.00
N GLU A 184 14.60 9.87 14.86
CA GLU A 184 15.00 10.54 13.62
C GLU A 184 13.84 11.30 12.94
N THR A 185 12.60 11.04 13.34
CA THR A 185 11.42 11.82 12.94
C THR A 185 11.62 13.32 13.11
N TYR A 186 12.34 13.75 14.17
CA TYR A 186 12.68 15.15 14.39
C TYR A 186 13.62 15.73 13.33
N LEU A 187 14.57 14.94 12.83
CA LEU A 187 15.49 15.36 11.79
C LEU A 187 14.76 15.54 10.46
N PHE A 188 13.92 14.55 10.12
CA PHE A 188 13.21 14.51 8.84
C PHE A 188 11.90 15.30 8.84
N GLY A 189 11.38 15.70 10.00
CA GLY A 189 10.29 16.65 10.16
C GLY A 189 10.70 18.11 9.92
N SER A 190 12.00 18.38 9.75
CA SER A 190 12.48 19.74 9.46
C SER A 190 11.96 20.25 8.10
N PRO A 191 11.66 21.56 7.96
CA PRO A 191 11.17 22.12 6.69
C PRO A 191 12.10 21.87 5.50
N ILE A 192 13.42 21.79 5.76
CA ILE A 192 14.42 21.50 4.73
C ILE A 192 14.30 20.05 4.25
N ALA A 193 14.13 19.10 5.18
CA ALA A 193 13.96 17.69 4.83
C ALA A 193 12.64 17.45 4.09
N GLN A 194 11.56 18.13 4.49
CA GLN A 194 10.27 18.09 3.81
C GLN A 194 10.33 18.73 2.42
N ALA A 195 11.05 19.84 2.27
CA ALA A 195 11.27 20.46 0.96
C ALA A 195 12.05 19.55 0.00
N ALA A 196 12.97 18.72 0.50
CA ALA A 196 13.68 17.75 -0.32
C ALA A 196 12.75 16.70 -0.96
N CYS A 197 11.61 16.39 -0.32
CA CYS A 197 10.63 15.45 -0.87
C CYS A 197 9.94 15.96 -2.14
N ALA A 198 9.94 17.27 -2.41
CA ALA A 198 9.47 17.80 -3.69
C ALA A 198 10.32 17.27 -4.87
N GLY A 199 11.63 17.11 -4.67
CA GLY A 199 12.52 16.52 -5.66
C GLY A 199 12.22 15.03 -5.87
N ASP A 200 11.97 14.30 -4.80
CA ASP A 200 11.60 12.88 -4.86
C ASP A 200 10.26 12.68 -5.59
N CYS A 201 9.29 13.56 -5.37
CA CYS A 201 8.00 13.55 -6.08
C CYS A 201 8.16 13.69 -7.60
N VAL A 202 9.08 14.53 -8.06
CA VAL A 202 9.36 14.65 -9.51
C VAL A 202 9.97 13.36 -10.05
N LEU A 203 10.93 12.77 -9.32
CA LEU A 203 11.58 11.52 -9.73
C LEU A 203 10.59 10.34 -9.77
N SER A 204 9.79 10.16 -8.73
CA SER A 204 8.78 9.09 -8.66
C SER A 204 7.62 9.27 -9.64
N SER A 205 7.33 10.51 -10.05
CA SER A 205 6.35 10.77 -11.10
C SER A 205 6.82 10.36 -12.49
N LEU A 206 8.14 10.38 -12.74
CA LEU A 206 8.74 10.00 -14.03
C LEU A 206 9.16 8.53 -14.10
N GLY A 207 9.33 7.88 -12.95
CA GLY A 207 9.87 6.53 -12.84
C GLY A 207 9.85 6.08 -11.39
N PHE A 208 11.02 5.79 -10.83
CA PHE A 208 11.20 5.48 -9.42
C PHE A 208 11.74 6.69 -8.64
N GLY A 209 11.38 6.79 -7.36
CA GLY A 209 11.98 7.75 -6.44
C GLY A 209 13.46 7.47 -6.15
N SER A 210 14.11 8.39 -5.45
CA SER A 210 15.50 8.28 -5.02
C SER A 210 15.61 7.61 -3.65
N ASN A 211 16.41 6.55 -3.55
CA ASN A 211 16.73 5.89 -2.27
C ASN A 211 17.60 6.75 -1.34
N LEU A 212 18.27 7.79 -1.85
CA LEU A 212 19.00 8.74 -0.99
C LEU A 212 18.04 9.56 -0.11
N LEU A 213 16.81 9.76 -0.58
CA LEU A 213 15.74 10.46 0.11
C LEU A 213 14.79 9.42 0.75
N PHE A 214 15.34 8.49 1.53
CA PHE A 214 14.58 7.37 2.12
C PHE A 214 13.46 7.81 3.09
N TRP A 215 13.50 9.06 3.57
CA TRP A 215 12.43 9.62 4.42
C TRP A 215 11.25 10.21 3.63
N CYS A 216 11.37 10.28 2.29
CA CYS A 216 10.33 10.78 1.39
C CYS A 216 9.63 9.62 0.68
N ALA A 217 8.31 9.67 0.63
CA ALA A 217 7.44 8.78 -0.16
C ALA A 217 7.03 9.48 -1.47
N GLY A 218 7.98 10.10 -2.19
CA GLY A 218 7.71 10.87 -3.40
C GLY A 218 6.58 11.91 -3.22
N CYS A 219 5.58 11.85 -4.09
CA CYS A 219 4.39 12.72 -4.04
C CYS A 219 3.37 12.32 -2.97
N ASN A 220 3.51 11.14 -2.37
CA ASN A 220 2.60 10.66 -1.34
C ASN A 220 2.89 11.31 0.02
N GLY A 221 4.08 11.90 0.24
CA GLY A 221 4.39 12.68 1.45
C GLY A 221 5.65 12.21 2.17
N SER A 222 5.71 12.39 3.48
CA SER A 222 6.85 11.92 4.30
C SER A 222 6.60 10.52 4.85
N ILE A 223 7.62 9.67 4.78
CA ILE A 223 7.58 8.31 5.33
C ILE A 223 7.54 8.35 6.87
N TYR A 224 8.24 9.30 7.48
CA TYR A 224 8.18 9.49 8.93
C TYR A 224 7.02 10.42 9.33
N PRO A 225 6.40 10.20 10.51
CA PRO A 225 6.54 9.04 11.40
C PRO A 225 5.90 7.74 10.86
N PHE A 226 6.35 6.57 11.32
CA PHE A 226 5.84 5.23 10.92
C PHE A 226 4.50 4.88 11.59
N ASN A 227 3.55 5.79 11.51
CA ASN A 227 2.23 5.66 12.11
C ASN A 227 1.11 6.02 11.13
N GLY A 228 -0.13 5.82 11.57
CA GLY A 228 -1.32 6.05 10.76
C GLY A 228 -1.67 7.51 10.50
N HIS A 229 -0.98 8.47 11.12
CA HIS A 229 -1.30 9.89 11.07
C HIS A 229 -0.67 10.57 9.85
N VAL A 230 -1.51 10.95 8.89
CA VAL A 230 -1.14 11.69 7.69
C VAL A 230 -1.39 13.17 7.92
N GLN A 231 -0.30 13.94 8.05
CA GLN A 231 -0.35 15.37 8.37
C GLN A 231 -0.82 16.25 7.20
N ALA A 232 -0.57 15.82 5.96
CA ALA A 232 -0.96 16.52 4.75
C ALA A 232 -1.84 15.61 3.89
N HIS A 233 -3.15 15.65 4.14
CA HIS A 233 -4.14 14.90 3.38
C HIS A 233 -4.60 15.72 2.17
N VAL A 234 -4.25 15.25 0.97
CA VAL A 234 -4.71 15.85 -0.30
C VAL A 234 -5.86 15.04 -0.88
N SER A 235 -5.73 13.71 -0.87
CA SER A 235 -6.78 12.78 -1.27
C SER A 235 -6.66 11.48 -0.48
N ALA A 236 -7.75 10.76 -0.33
CA ALA A 236 -7.74 9.47 0.38
C ALA A 236 -6.85 8.42 -0.31
N ILE A 237 -6.70 8.48 -1.63
CA ILE A 237 -5.80 7.58 -2.39
C ILE A 237 -4.34 7.93 -2.12
N GLN A 238 -3.99 9.23 -2.11
CA GLN A 238 -2.64 9.66 -1.73
C GLN A 238 -2.33 9.27 -0.27
N ALA A 239 -3.25 9.53 0.66
CA ALA A 239 -3.06 9.20 2.07
C ALA A 239 -2.93 7.69 2.29
N SER A 240 -3.78 6.88 1.65
CA SER A 240 -3.68 5.41 1.77
C SER A 240 -2.43 4.86 1.09
N SER A 241 -2.04 5.36 -0.09
CA SER A 241 -0.77 4.97 -0.72
C SER A 241 0.43 5.31 0.15
N LEU A 242 0.42 6.47 0.82
CA LEU A 242 1.45 6.83 1.79
C LEU A 242 1.54 5.82 2.92
N LEU A 243 0.40 5.42 3.50
CA LEU A 243 0.36 4.48 4.61
C LEU A 243 0.85 3.08 4.22
N VAL A 244 0.60 2.65 2.98
CA VAL A 244 1.22 1.42 2.44
C VAL A 244 2.74 1.54 2.46
N GLU A 245 3.31 2.64 1.96
CA GLU A 245 4.77 2.86 1.94
C GLU A 245 5.36 2.95 3.35
N ARG A 246 4.67 3.63 4.28
CA ARG A 246 5.07 3.71 5.69
C ARG A 246 5.07 2.36 6.37
N MET A 247 4.03 1.56 6.12
CA MET A 247 3.93 0.21 6.69
C MET A 247 5.05 -0.69 6.16
N THR A 248 5.34 -0.65 4.85
CA THR A 248 6.47 -1.38 4.28
C THR A 248 7.79 -0.96 4.94
N ALA A 249 8.02 0.35 5.12
CA ALA A 249 9.23 0.87 5.74
C ALA A 249 9.36 0.49 7.23
N LYS A 250 8.24 0.51 7.97
CA LYS A 250 8.15 0.04 9.35
C LYS A 250 8.54 -1.44 9.46
N LEU A 251 7.95 -2.29 8.62
CA LEU A 251 8.25 -3.72 8.61
C LEU A 251 9.70 -4.03 8.22
N HIS A 252 10.32 -3.21 7.38
CA HIS A 252 11.76 -3.29 7.11
C HIS A 252 12.59 -3.00 8.37
N ARG A 253 12.24 -1.93 9.10
CA ARG A 253 12.93 -1.57 10.36
C ARG A 253 12.77 -2.63 11.44
N GLU A 254 11.61 -3.27 11.52
CA GLU A 254 11.32 -4.38 12.44
C GLU A 254 11.94 -5.72 11.98
N GLY A 255 12.50 -5.78 10.77
CA GLY A 255 13.12 -6.99 10.21
C GLY A 255 12.12 -8.04 9.72
N LEU A 256 10.85 -7.67 9.53
CA LEU A 256 9.81 -8.52 8.97
C LEU A 256 9.82 -8.52 7.44
N MET A 257 10.37 -7.45 6.82
CA MET A 257 10.61 -7.36 5.39
C MET A 257 12.10 -7.39 5.06
N TRP A 258 12.44 -8.02 3.93
CA TRP A 258 13.80 -8.32 3.53
C TRP A 258 14.18 -7.63 2.21
N GLY A 259 15.48 -7.38 2.03
CA GLY A 259 16.06 -6.92 0.78
C GLY A 259 16.17 -8.06 -0.23
N THR A 260 15.74 -7.80 -1.46
CA THR A 260 15.60 -8.82 -2.52
C THR A 260 16.20 -8.42 -3.86
N THR A 261 16.80 -7.22 -3.91
CA THR A 261 17.47 -6.66 -5.09
C THR A 261 18.99 -6.56 -4.90
N GLY A 262 19.71 -6.37 -6.01
CA GLY A 262 21.16 -6.28 -6.06
C GLY A 262 21.91 -7.63 -6.04
N ASP A 263 23.24 -7.57 -6.11
CA ASP A 263 24.09 -8.77 -6.14
C ASP A 263 24.07 -9.55 -4.81
N GLY A 264 23.79 -8.89 -3.69
CA GLY A 264 23.66 -9.52 -2.38
C GLY A 264 22.41 -10.41 -2.23
N ALA A 265 21.35 -10.15 -3.00
CA ALA A 265 20.10 -10.91 -2.94
C ALA A 265 20.10 -12.18 -3.82
N MET A 266 21.15 -12.38 -4.63
CA MET A 266 21.18 -13.45 -5.64
C MET A 266 21.04 -14.85 -5.04
N CYS A 267 21.56 -15.04 -3.83
CA CYS A 267 21.59 -16.32 -3.13
C CYS A 267 20.57 -16.43 -1.98
N GLY A 268 19.70 -15.44 -1.82
CA GLY A 268 18.75 -15.41 -0.71
C GLY A 268 18.31 -14.00 -0.35
N TYR A 269 17.50 -13.90 0.69
CA TYR A 269 17.08 -12.63 1.24
C TYR A 269 18.11 -12.11 2.25
N TYR A 270 18.28 -10.79 2.32
CA TYR A 270 19.17 -10.17 3.30
C TYR A 270 18.41 -9.13 4.14
N LEU A 271 18.84 -8.94 5.39
CA LEU A 271 18.20 -7.98 6.28
C LEU A 271 18.46 -6.56 5.76
N GLN A 272 17.39 -5.81 5.54
CA GLN A 272 17.46 -4.45 5.05
C GLN A 272 16.59 -3.54 5.93
N PRO A 273 17.16 -2.91 6.97
CA PRO A 273 16.38 -2.07 7.89
C PRO A 273 15.87 -0.77 7.26
N VAL A 274 16.64 -0.20 6.33
CA VAL A 274 16.23 0.99 5.55
C VAL A 274 15.66 0.53 4.22
N MET A 275 14.35 0.71 4.04
CA MET A 275 13.62 0.31 2.85
C MET A 275 14.24 0.92 1.57
N ASP A 276 14.48 0.07 0.57
CA ASP A 276 14.71 0.50 -0.81
C ASP A 276 13.36 0.69 -1.50
N LYS A 277 13.00 1.95 -1.77
CA LYS A 277 11.71 2.29 -2.41
C LYS A 277 11.63 1.76 -3.84
N THR A 278 12.77 1.65 -4.51
CA THR A 278 12.85 1.19 -5.90
C THR A 278 12.61 -0.32 -6.03
N GLN A 279 12.68 -1.07 -4.92
CA GLN A 279 12.33 -2.49 -4.88
C GLN A 279 10.82 -2.74 -5.02
N TYR A 280 9.97 -1.71 -4.92
CA TYR A 280 8.52 -1.89 -4.81
C TYR A 280 7.70 -1.13 -5.86
N LYS A 281 6.62 -1.77 -6.27
CA LYS A 281 5.50 -1.21 -7.02
C LYS A 281 4.21 -1.65 -6.35
N TYR A 282 3.11 -0.96 -6.61
CA TYR A 282 1.80 -1.43 -6.20
C TYR A 282 0.73 -1.16 -7.25
N THR A 283 -0.39 -1.87 -7.10
CA THR A 283 -1.62 -1.60 -7.84
C THR A 283 -2.80 -1.64 -6.86
N MET A 284 -3.83 -0.85 -7.13
CA MET A 284 -5.05 -0.87 -6.32
C MET A 284 -5.93 -2.06 -6.72
N LEU A 285 -6.44 -2.80 -5.74
CA LEU A 285 -7.38 -3.91 -5.92
C LEU A 285 -8.82 -3.49 -5.61
N TYR A 286 -9.00 -2.66 -4.57
CA TYR A 286 -10.30 -2.19 -4.10
C TYR A 286 -10.19 -0.69 -3.76
N PRO A 287 -11.23 0.14 -3.99
CA PRO A 287 -12.60 -0.17 -4.44
C PRO A 287 -12.75 -0.56 -5.91
N VAL A 288 -11.92 0.04 -6.78
CA VAL A 288 -11.90 -0.24 -8.21
C VAL A 288 -10.51 -0.74 -8.57
N ALA A 289 -10.44 -1.99 -9.05
CA ALA A 289 -9.19 -2.58 -9.49
C ALA A 289 -8.50 -1.71 -10.55
N GLN A 290 -7.20 -1.53 -10.42
CA GLN A 290 -6.37 -0.76 -11.34
C GLN A 290 -5.78 -1.70 -12.39
N THR A 291 -6.67 -2.11 -13.30
CA THR A 291 -6.34 -2.91 -14.48
C THR A 291 -6.20 -2.05 -15.73
N ASP A 292 -6.81 -0.86 -15.73
CA ASP A 292 -6.71 0.09 -16.84
C ASP A 292 -5.29 0.66 -16.92
N GLN A 293 -4.70 0.55 -18.11
CA GLN A 293 -3.37 1.10 -18.37
C GLN A 293 -3.45 2.62 -18.58
N ILE A 294 -2.56 3.35 -17.91
CA ILE A 294 -2.28 4.74 -18.19
C ILE A 294 -0.88 4.79 -18.79
N ASN A 295 -0.78 5.26 -20.03
CA ASN A 295 0.48 5.23 -20.80
C ASN A 295 1.10 3.82 -20.92
N GLY A 296 0.28 2.77 -20.99
CA GLY A 296 0.73 1.39 -21.06
C GLY A 296 1.19 0.81 -19.71
N GLN A 297 1.02 1.53 -18.60
CA GLN A 297 1.40 1.10 -17.26
C GLN A 297 0.18 0.98 -16.36
N CYS A 298 0.10 -0.11 -15.59
CA CYS A 298 -0.96 -0.33 -14.61
C CYS A 298 -0.44 -0.34 -13.17
N CYS A 299 0.81 -0.73 -12.91
CA CYS A 299 1.45 -0.52 -11.61
C CYS A 299 1.97 0.89 -11.45
N GLN A 300 2.07 1.31 -10.19
CA GLN A 300 2.71 2.56 -9.81
C GLN A 300 3.93 2.23 -8.93
N PRO A 301 5.12 2.73 -9.26
CA PRO A 301 6.24 2.75 -8.34
C PRO A 301 5.89 3.49 -7.04
N TYR A 302 6.56 3.15 -5.95
CA TYR A 302 6.43 3.86 -4.68
C TYR A 302 6.71 5.35 -4.86
N GLY A 303 5.84 6.17 -4.29
CA GLY A 303 5.86 7.63 -4.32
C GLY A 303 5.30 8.29 -5.57
N ARG A 304 4.82 7.56 -6.57
CA ARG A 304 4.26 8.16 -7.80
C ARG A 304 2.96 8.92 -7.51
N THR A 305 2.79 10.07 -8.17
CA THR A 305 1.60 10.92 -8.00
C THR A 305 0.29 10.18 -8.30
N SER A 306 -0.64 10.21 -7.34
CA SER A 306 -1.99 9.65 -7.49
C SER A 306 -2.96 10.53 -8.28
N ALA A 307 -2.52 11.72 -8.70
CA ALA A 307 -3.37 12.67 -9.42
C ALA A 307 -3.95 12.11 -10.74
N LEU A 308 -3.18 11.25 -11.43
CA LEU A 308 -3.60 10.65 -12.70
C LEU A 308 -4.27 9.30 -12.49
N TRP A 309 -3.60 8.37 -11.81
CA TRP A 309 -4.08 6.99 -11.69
C TRP A 309 -5.17 6.80 -10.64
N GLY A 310 -5.22 7.66 -9.63
CA GLY A 310 -6.25 7.61 -8.58
C GLY A 310 -7.61 8.19 -9.02
N ALA A 311 -7.67 8.87 -10.16
CA ALA A 311 -8.90 9.47 -10.64
C ALA A 311 -10.00 8.41 -10.85
N GLY A 312 -11.13 8.57 -10.16
CA GLY A 312 -12.27 7.65 -10.26
C GLY A 312 -12.10 6.30 -9.58
N LYS A 313 -11.03 6.10 -8.79
CA LYS A 313 -10.79 4.85 -8.06
C LYS A 313 -11.42 4.82 -6.65
N MET A 314 -11.84 5.97 -6.14
CA MET A 314 -12.58 6.10 -4.88
C MET A 314 -14.09 6.18 -5.15
N ILE A 315 -14.89 5.43 -4.40
CA ILE A 315 -16.35 5.44 -4.51
C ILE A 315 -16.92 6.03 -3.20
N PRO A 316 -17.61 7.18 -3.23
CA PRO A 316 -18.20 7.76 -2.02
C PRO A 316 -19.15 6.77 -1.33
N TYR A 317 -19.20 6.82 0.01
CA TYR A 317 -20.05 6.00 0.88
C TYR A 317 -19.67 4.51 0.97
N THR A 318 -19.44 3.80 -0.13
CA THR A 318 -19.14 2.35 -0.11
C THR A 318 -17.68 1.98 -0.32
N GLY A 319 -16.86 2.87 -0.90
CA GLY A 319 -15.47 2.60 -1.30
C GLY A 319 -14.52 3.68 -0.83
N GLU A 320 -14.49 3.88 0.49
CA GLU A 320 -13.63 4.85 1.17
C GLU A 320 -12.50 4.16 1.98
N ASP A 321 -12.50 2.83 1.95
CA ASP A 321 -11.42 1.95 2.37
C ASP A 321 -10.76 1.36 1.10
N PHE A 322 -9.48 1.00 1.20
CA PHE A 322 -8.66 0.67 0.04
C PHE A 322 -7.92 -0.65 0.25
N ALA A 323 -7.68 -1.37 -0.84
CA ALA A 323 -6.78 -2.53 -0.83
C ALA A 323 -5.77 -2.39 -1.95
N TYR A 324 -4.51 -2.71 -1.67
CA TYR A 324 -3.39 -2.62 -2.60
C TYR A 324 -2.65 -3.96 -2.67
N GLU A 325 -2.23 -4.33 -3.87
CA GLU A 325 -1.29 -5.44 -4.09
C GLU A 325 0.11 -4.86 -4.30
N ILE A 326 1.08 -5.35 -3.54
CA ILE A 326 2.48 -4.94 -3.61
C ILE A 326 3.27 -5.95 -4.42
N PHE A 327 3.92 -5.43 -5.45
CA PHE A 327 4.90 -6.12 -6.24
C PHE A 327 6.30 -5.78 -5.74
N ARG A 328 7.11 -6.81 -5.52
CA ARG A 328 8.51 -6.69 -5.12
C ARG A 328 9.41 -7.16 -6.25
N LYS A 329 10.48 -6.43 -6.51
CA LYS A 329 11.51 -6.90 -7.44
C LYS A 329 12.37 -7.98 -6.81
N ARG A 330 12.53 -9.10 -7.51
CA ARG A 330 13.35 -10.23 -7.09
C ARG A 330 14.51 -10.43 -8.04
N ASN A 331 15.73 -10.32 -7.52
CA ASN A 331 16.94 -10.78 -8.21
C ASN A 331 17.38 -12.08 -7.56
N CYS A 332 17.53 -13.14 -8.34
CA CYS A 332 17.86 -14.46 -7.82
C CYS A 332 18.70 -15.27 -8.81
N CYS A 333 19.44 -16.23 -8.28
CA CYS A 333 20.17 -17.22 -9.05
C CYS A 333 19.30 -18.44 -9.35
N MET A 334 18.76 -18.50 -10.57
CA MET A 334 17.97 -19.63 -11.05
C MET A 334 18.89 -20.68 -11.65
N GLY A 335 18.99 -21.86 -11.04
CA GLY A 335 19.90 -22.91 -11.49
C GLY A 335 19.67 -24.24 -10.81
N ALA A 336 20.40 -25.25 -11.28
CA ALA A 336 20.39 -26.57 -10.66
C ALA A 336 21.40 -26.64 -9.52
N ASN A 337 21.02 -27.31 -8.43
CA ASN A 337 21.98 -27.69 -7.40
C ASN A 337 22.91 -28.76 -7.98
N LEU A 338 24.23 -28.58 -7.86
CA LEU A 338 25.20 -29.58 -8.34
C LEU A 338 25.02 -30.95 -7.65
N GLY A 339 24.36 -31.01 -6.49
CA GLY A 339 24.03 -32.26 -5.80
C GLY A 339 22.90 -33.07 -6.41
N ASP A 340 22.03 -32.45 -7.22
CA ASP A 340 20.85 -33.09 -7.84
C ASP A 340 21.09 -33.51 -9.30
N LEU A 341 22.29 -33.26 -9.83
CA LEU A 341 22.67 -33.76 -11.14
C LEU A 341 22.87 -35.29 -11.05
N PRO A 342 22.26 -36.08 -11.95
CA PRO A 342 22.49 -37.52 -11.97
C PRO A 342 23.98 -37.77 -12.18
N GLN A 343 24.61 -38.43 -11.19
CA GLN A 343 26.00 -38.87 -11.26
C GLN A 343 26.19 -39.97 -12.30
#